data_AF-A0A832CHP9-F1
#
_entry.id   AF-A0A832CHP9-F1
#
_cell.length_a   1.000
_cell.length_b   1.000
_cell.length_c   1.000
_cell.angle_alpha   90.00
_cell.angle_beta   90.00
_cell.angle_gamma   90.00
#
_symmetry.space_group_name_H-M   'P 1'
#
loop_
_entity.id
_entity.type
_entity.pdbx_description
1 polymer ?
#
loop_
_entity_poly.entity_id
_entity_poly.type
_entity_poly.pdbx_seq_one_letter_code
_entity_poly.pdbx_strand_id
1 'polypeptide(L)'
;MQKHLLVKKDKTTYLCVEIEERGKTRKILLARVHGWRAELAYKFFNFTANGWNDDVARAFLGLNVLRIAEDEWTARKYINAVREMKKLDLHFWVDKFLKERDRADRAWRVFYEK
;
A
#
# COMPACT_ATOMS: atom_id res chain seq x y z
N MET A 1 -17.54 10.94 8.66
CA MET A 1 -16.67 9.83 9.13
C MET A 1 -15.68 9.48 8.04
N GLN A 2 -14.43 9.12 8.37
CA GLN A 2 -13.42 8.69 7.39
C GLN A 2 -12.99 7.24 7.67
N LYS A 3 -13.09 6.38 6.67
CA LYS A 3 -12.77 4.96 6.77
C LYS A 3 -11.73 4.58 5.72
N HIS A 4 -10.66 3.92 6.13
CA HIS A 4 -9.63 3.40 5.23
C HIS A 4 -9.88 1.92 4.98
N LEU A 5 -9.80 1.54 3.71
CA LEU A 5 -10.18 0.20 3.25
C LEU A 5 -9.21 -0.28 2.20
N LEU A 6 -8.82 -1.55 2.31
CA LEU A 6 -8.24 -2.29 1.19
C LEU A 6 -9.36 -3.05 0.48
N VAL A 7 -9.62 -2.70 -0.78
CA VAL A 7 -10.69 -3.30 -1.58
C VAL A 7 -10.07 -4.13 -2.69
N LYS A 8 -10.53 -5.38 -2.82
CA LYS A 8 -10.24 -6.24 -3.97
C LYS A 8 -11.45 -6.29 -4.89
N LYS A 9 -11.22 -6.01 -6.18
CA LYS A 9 -12.20 -6.16 -7.26
C LYS A 9 -11.52 -6.77 -8.48
N ASP A 10 -12.01 -7.92 -8.92
CA ASP A 10 -11.43 -8.70 -10.01
C ASP A 10 -9.92 -8.90 -9.81
N LYS A 11 -9.10 -8.53 -10.80
CA LYS A 11 -7.64 -8.58 -10.76
C LYS A 11 -7.01 -7.28 -10.22
N THR A 12 -7.73 -6.52 -9.40
CA THR A 12 -7.25 -5.24 -8.87
C THR A 12 -7.46 -5.17 -7.36
N THR A 13 -6.43 -4.77 -6.64
CA THR A 13 -6.51 -4.44 -5.22
C THR A 13 -6.10 -2.98 -5.06
N TYR A 14 -6.91 -2.21 -4.35
CA TYR A 14 -6.68 -0.80 -4.15
C TYR A 14 -6.99 -0.35 -2.72
N LEU A 15 -6.20 0.60 -2.25
CA LEU A 15 -6.41 1.30 -1.00
C LEU A 15 -7.20 2.57 -1.26
N CYS A 16 -8.30 2.77 -0.54
CA CYS A 16 -9.07 4.00 -0.62
C CYS A 16 -9.49 4.53 0.75
N VAL A 17 -9.83 5.82 0.77
CA VAL A 17 -10.52 6.50 1.87
C VAL A 17 -11.98 6.69 1.46
N GLU A 18 -12.88 6.15 2.26
CA GLU A 18 -14.30 6.47 2.22
C GLU A 18 -14.58 7.65 3.15
N ILE A 19 -15.12 8.73 2.60
CA ILE A 19 -15.50 9.94 3.32
C ILE A 19 -17.01 10.10 3.18
N GLU A 20 -17.70 10.13 4.32
CA GLU A 20 -19.12 10.43 4.37
C GLU A 20 -19.33 11.91 4.68
N GLU A 21 -19.91 12.64 3.72
CA GLU A 21 -20.23 14.06 3.79
C GLU A 21 -21.66 14.30 3.33
N ARG A 22 -22.49 14.91 4.20
CA ARG A 22 -23.87 15.32 3.88
C ARG A 22 -24.72 14.18 3.29
N GLY A 23 -24.60 12.97 3.82
CA GLY A 23 -25.32 11.79 3.36
C GLY A 23 -24.82 11.20 2.03
N LYS A 24 -23.67 11.65 1.52
CA LYS A 24 -23.01 11.09 0.33
C LYS A 24 -21.68 10.46 0.72
N THR A 25 -21.41 9.26 0.19
CA THR A 25 -20.12 8.58 0.33
C THR A 25 -19.23 8.87 -0.86
N ARG A 26 -18.06 9.46 -0.62
CA ARG A 26 -17.01 9.69 -1.61
C ARG A 26 -15.86 8.72 -1.36
N LYS A 27 -15.29 8.13 -2.43
CA LYS A 27 -14.09 7.29 -2.34
C LYS A 27 -12.90 7.98 -2.98
N ILE A 28 -11.81 8.14 -2.24
CA ILE A 28 -10.54 8.68 -2.74
C ILE A 28 -9.55 7.52 -2.83
N LEU A 29 -9.02 7.29 -4.02
CA LEU A 29 -8.02 6.26 -4.28
C LEU A 29 -6.63 6.74 -3.80
N LEU A 30 -5.94 5.93 -3.01
CA LEU A 30 -4.59 6.24 -2.53
C LEU A 30 -3.51 5.45 -3.27
N ALA A 31 -3.74 4.16 -3.51
CA ALA A 31 -2.81 3.28 -4.21
C ALA A 31 -3.55 2.09 -4.84
N ARG A 32 -2.99 1.49 -5.89
CA ARG A 32 -3.55 0.29 -6.52
C ARG A 32 -2.47 -0.59 -7.15
N VAL A 33 -2.77 -1.89 -7.25
CA VAL A 33 -2.00 -2.87 -8.02
C VAL A 33 -2.93 -3.78 -8.81
N HIS A 34 -2.41 -4.38 -9.88
CA HIS A 34 -3.17 -5.22 -10.80
C HIS A 34 -2.53 -6.62 -10.97
N GLY A 35 -3.30 -7.56 -11.50
CA GLY A 35 -2.84 -8.90 -11.84
C GLY A 35 -2.48 -9.71 -10.59
N TRP A 36 -1.44 -10.54 -10.68
CA TRP A 36 -0.99 -11.40 -9.58
C TRP A 36 -0.57 -10.62 -8.32
N ARG A 37 -0.10 -9.37 -8.49
CA ARG A 37 0.24 -8.47 -7.37
C ARG A 37 -0.99 -8.09 -6.52
N ALA A 38 -2.18 -8.05 -7.13
CA ALA A 38 -3.42 -7.75 -6.42
C ALA A 38 -3.79 -8.84 -5.40
N GLU A 39 -3.59 -10.11 -5.77
CA GLU A 39 -3.80 -11.25 -4.87
C GLU A 39 -2.87 -11.19 -3.67
N LEU A 40 -1.58 -10.91 -3.91
CA LEU A 40 -0.60 -10.74 -2.84
C LEU A 40 -0.94 -9.56 -1.93
N ALA A 41 -1.26 -8.41 -2.52
CA ALA A 41 -1.61 -7.21 -1.76
C ALA A 41 -2.79 -7.46 -0.82
N TYR A 42 -3.87 -8.07 -1.32
CA TYR A 42 -5.04 -8.36 -0.51
C TYR A 42 -4.75 -9.44 0.55
N LYS A 43 -3.99 -10.47 0.20
CA LYS A 43 -3.63 -11.53 1.14
C LYS A 43 -2.84 -11.03 2.35
N PHE A 44 -1.88 -10.12 2.13
CA PHE A 44 -0.91 -9.75 3.17
C PHE A 44 -1.18 -8.41 3.85
N PHE A 45 -1.96 -7.53 3.22
CA PHE A 45 -2.19 -6.17 3.74
C PHE A 45 -3.67 -5.84 3.91
N ASN A 46 -4.57 -6.82 3.94
CA ASN A 46 -5.99 -6.52 4.20
C ASN A 46 -6.20 -6.05 5.65
N PHE A 47 -6.99 -4.99 5.80
CA PHE A 47 -7.35 -4.40 7.09
C PHE A 47 -8.67 -3.63 6.94
N THR A 48 -9.21 -3.17 8.05
CA THR A 48 -10.27 -2.15 8.08
C THR A 48 -9.99 -1.19 9.23
N ALA A 49 -9.90 0.11 8.94
CA ALA A 49 -9.53 1.11 9.95
C ALA A 49 -10.38 2.38 9.85
N ASN A 50 -10.72 2.94 11.01
CA ASN A 50 -11.40 4.23 11.13
C ASN A 50 -10.35 5.33 11.29
N GLY A 51 -9.79 5.77 10.17
CA GLY A 51 -8.70 6.76 10.13
C GLY A 51 -7.33 6.16 9.82
N TRP A 52 -6.31 7.02 9.75
CA TRP A 52 -4.94 6.63 9.42
C TRP A 52 -4.26 5.96 10.62
N ASN A 53 -3.72 4.75 10.42
CA ASN A 53 -2.94 4.01 11.41
C ASN A 53 -1.80 3.23 10.75
N ASP A 54 -1.05 2.44 11.53
CA ASP A 54 0.09 1.70 11.01
C ASP A 54 -0.31 0.58 10.02
N ASP A 55 -1.54 0.05 10.09
CA ASP A 55 -2.03 -0.94 9.11
C ASP A 55 -2.34 -0.28 7.75
N VAL A 56 -2.97 0.91 7.79
CA VAL A 56 -3.19 1.73 6.60
C VAL A 56 -1.86 2.09 5.95
N ALA A 57 -0.89 2.53 6.75
CA ALA A 57 0.46 2.85 6.29
C ALA A 57 1.16 1.65 5.64
N ARG A 58 1.08 0.46 6.26
CA ARG A 58 1.63 -0.78 5.69
C ARG A 58 0.96 -1.17 4.38
N ALA A 59 -0.36 -1.05 4.29
CA ALA A 59 -1.05 -1.32 3.04
C ALA A 59 -0.67 -0.31 1.94
N PHE A 60 -0.59 0.99 2.28
CA PHE A 60 -0.17 2.02 1.33
C PHE A 60 1.23 1.73 0.79
N LEU A 61 2.19 1.48 1.69
CA LEU A 61 3.56 1.15 1.32
C LEU A 61 3.61 -0.16 0.53
N GLY A 62 2.94 -1.20 1.03
CA GLY A 62 2.83 -2.53 0.43
C GLY A 62 2.35 -2.49 -1.01
N LEU A 63 1.29 -1.74 -1.31
CA LEU A 63 0.79 -1.57 -2.68
C LEU A 63 1.82 -0.85 -3.57
N ASN A 64 2.48 0.19 -3.06
CA ASN A 64 3.49 0.92 -3.83
C ASN A 64 4.73 0.09 -4.16
N VAL A 65 5.20 -0.73 -3.22
CA VAL A 65 6.38 -1.58 -3.44
C VAL A 65 6.04 -2.80 -4.29
N LEU A 66 4.82 -3.35 -4.14
CA LEU A 66 4.35 -4.42 -5.02
C LEU A 66 4.21 -3.94 -6.47
N ARG A 67 3.78 -2.69 -6.70
CA ARG A 67 3.70 -2.10 -8.04
C ARG A 67 5.03 -2.17 -8.80
N ILE A 68 6.15 -2.04 -8.11
CA ILE A 68 7.49 -2.02 -8.72
C ILE A 68 8.22 -3.37 -8.70
N ALA A 69 7.65 -4.39 -8.05
CA ALA A 69 8.19 -5.74 -8.03
C ALA A 69 8.03 -6.39 -9.41
N GLU A 70 9.11 -6.93 -9.98
CA GLU A 70 9.12 -7.46 -11.35
C GLU A 70 8.57 -8.89 -11.42
N ASP A 71 8.78 -9.67 -10.36
CA ASP A 71 8.34 -11.06 -10.21
C ASP A 71 7.80 -11.37 -8.80
N GLU A 72 7.24 -12.57 -8.65
CA GLU A 72 6.64 -13.02 -7.39
C GLU A 72 7.67 -13.16 -6.26
N TRP A 73 8.91 -13.52 -6.58
CA TRP A 73 9.99 -13.67 -5.61
C TRP A 73 10.32 -12.33 -4.94
N THR A 74 10.58 -11.31 -5.77
CA THR A 74 10.84 -9.93 -5.36
C THR A 74 9.66 -9.35 -4.59
N ALA A 75 8.43 -9.62 -5.04
CA ALA A 75 7.22 -9.20 -4.34
C ALA A 75 7.15 -9.76 -2.92
N ARG A 76 7.47 -11.04 -2.72
CA ARG A 76 7.49 -11.66 -1.39
C ARG A 76 8.56 -11.06 -0.49
N LYS A 77 9.73 -10.76 -1.04
CA LYS A 77 10.79 -10.05 -0.32
C LYS A 77 10.33 -8.67 0.16
N TYR A 78 9.70 -7.90 -0.72
CA TYR A 78 9.13 -6.58 -0.36
C TYR A 78 8.01 -6.70 0.68
N ILE A 79 7.14 -7.71 0.58
CA ILE A 79 6.09 -7.95 1.59
C ILE A 79 6.70 -8.19 2.96
N ASN A 80 7.72 -9.04 3.06
CA ASN A 80 8.38 -9.32 4.33
C ASN A 80 9.04 -8.07 4.90
N ALA A 81 9.75 -7.30 4.07
CA ALA A 81 10.36 -6.03 4.47
C ALA A 81 9.33 -5.05 5.05
N VAL A 82 8.15 -4.90 4.41
CA VAL A 82 7.08 -4.01 4.91
C VAL A 82 6.46 -4.52 6.22
N ARG A 83 6.26 -5.84 6.36
CA ARG A 83 5.65 -6.43 7.57
C ARG A 83 6.55 -6.31 8.80
N GLU A 84 7.84 -6.46 8.62
CA GLU A 84 8.85 -6.39 9.69
C GLU A 84 9.29 -4.95 9.99
N MET A 85 8.86 -3.99 9.16
CA MET A 85 9.25 -2.59 9.26
C MET A 85 8.77 -1.97 10.59
N LYS A 86 9.72 -1.35 11.29
CA LYS A 86 9.44 -0.55 12.49
C LYS A 86 8.66 0.71 12.11
N LYS A 87 7.94 1.26 13.08
CA LYS A 87 7.04 2.40 12.88
C LYS A 87 7.72 3.61 12.22
N LEU A 88 8.93 3.96 12.65
CA LEU A 88 9.67 5.10 12.09
C LEU A 88 9.97 4.89 10.60
N ASP A 89 10.55 3.75 10.25
CA ASP A 89 10.91 3.40 8.87
C ASP A 89 9.67 3.31 7.96
N LEU A 90 8.56 2.78 8.51
CA LEU A 90 7.29 2.68 7.82
C LEU A 90 6.79 4.07 7.40
N HIS A 91 6.68 5.01 8.34
CA HIS A 91 6.19 6.34 8.05
C HIS A 91 7.18 7.17 7.22
N PHE A 92 8.49 6.94 7.36
CA PHE A 92 9.49 7.51 6.47
C PHE A 92 9.22 7.12 5.01
N TRP A 93 9.05 5.82 4.73
CA TRP A 93 8.80 5.36 3.37
C TRP A 93 7.44 5.80 2.84
N VAL A 94 6.39 5.81 3.67
CA VAL A 94 5.10 6.38 3.29
C VAL A 94 5.27 7.83 2.80
N ASP A 95 5.98 8.66 3.56
CA ASP A 95 6.23 10.06 3.17
C ASP A 95 6.96 10.17 1.83
N LYS A 96 7.98 9.31 1.61
CA LYS A 96 8.72 9.27 0.35
C LYS A 96 7.86 8.87 -0.84
N PHE A 97 7.02 7.85 -0.68
CA PHE A 97 6.11 7.40 -1.75
C PHE A 97 4.98 8.40 -2.00
N LEU A 98 4.55 9.17 -0.99
CA LEU A 98 3.56 10.25 -1.16
C LEU A 98 4.11 11.45 -1.92
N LYS A 99 5.34 11.89 -1.60
CA LYS A 99 5.91 13.15 -2.13
C LYS A 99 6.72 12.97 -3.40
N GLU A 100 7.51 11.90 -3.49
CA GLU A 100 8.56 11.74 -4.50
C GLU A 100 8.57 10.32 -5.08
N ARG A 101 7.40 9.84 -5.53
CA ARG A 101 7.18 8.43 -5.91
C ARG A 101 8.28 7.83 -6.79
N ASP A 102 8.70 8.50 -7.87
CA ASP A 102 9.70 7.92 -8.79
C ASP A 102 11.10 7.83 -8.16
N ARG A 103 11.45 8.75 -7.26
CA ARG A 103 12.70 8.68 -6.48
C ARG A 103 12.60 7.58 -5.42
N ALA A 104 11.44 7.45 -4.78
CA ALA A 104 11.16 6.37 -3.83
C ALA A 104 11.24 5.00 -4.49
N ASP A 105 10.72 4.84 -5.71
CA ASP A 105 10.80 3.59 -6.49
C ASP A 105 12.26 3.15 -6.69
N ARG A 106 13.12 4.06 -7.16
CA ARG A 106 14.55 3.78 -7.36
C ARG A 106 15.26 3.48 -6.05
N ALA A 107 15.02 4.29 -5.02
CA ALA A 107 15.64 4.08 -3.71
C ALA A 107 15.23 2.74 -3.10
N TRP A 108 13.94 2.40 -3.16
CA TRP A 108 13.44 1.13 -2.63
C TRP A 108 14.15 -0.07 -3.26
N ARG A 109 14.27 -0.08 -4.59
CA ARG A 109 15.00 -1.13 -5.32
C ARG A 109 16.45 -1.27 -4.84
N VAL A 110 17.16 -0.15 -4.68
CA VAL A 110 18.55 -0.16 -4.18
C VAL A 110 18.67 -0.78 -2.78
N PHE A 111 17.72 -0.48 -1.90
CA PHE A 111 17.75 -0.96 -0.51
C PHE A 111 17.26 -2.40 -0.35
N TYR A 112 16.29 -2.84 -1.15
CA TYR A 112 15.54 -4.08 -0.90
C TYR A 112 15.57 -5.11 -2.03
N GLU A 113 16.13 -4.82 -3.21
CA GLU A 113 16.16 -5.77 -4.33
C GLU A 113 17.42 -6.67 -4.32
N LYS A 114 18.52 -6.23 -3.70
CA LYS A 114 19.80 -6.97 -3.60
C LYS A 114 19.74 -8.23 -2.76
#